data_AF-A0A4U0UPJ0-F1
#
_entry.id   AF-A0A4U0UPJ0-F1
#
_cell.length_a   1.000
_cell.length_b   1.000
_cell.length_c   1.000
_cell.angle_alpha   90.00
_cell.angle_beta   90.00
_cell.angle_gamma   90.00
#
_symmetry.space_group_name_H-M   'P 1'
#
loop_
_entity.id
_entity.type
_entity.pdbx_description
1 polymer ?
#
loop_
_entity_poly.entity_id
_entity_poly.type
_entity_poly.pdbx_seq_one_letter_code
_entity_poly.pdbx_strand_id
1 'polypeptide(L)'
;MPDDNSPCPAPSLLTPLEKKHENNSFDLITSVHESETRELDSDLQPEHVFEVNLEPDTYTNDKFALFSNYQQNVHHETDADISREGFRRFLCGSPLHRHADAADGKPLGSYHQCYRLDGRLIAMSVLDLLPHAVSGVYFLYHSDFEKWSFGKLSALREAALALEKGYEYYYMGYYIHSCKKMRYKGDYKPQHVLDYYSWEWDVLDDEMRALMDRWKYASMSVERKRKAKAVDERPAGGVSGKTNGSLSNDNNTPAEPDHHSPDEEDNDDDDTTRHPTPLAASRSKLSLLELGMPGVLTLSQLRATVDLDSMKLRLSGRAGSNVHEMREIVSWDDGSEVDPASIKGQVAEFAAAVGAEVAGSVVMDFSRG
;
A
#
# COMPACT_ATOMS: atom_id res chain seq x y z
N MET A 1 20.37 -14.47 45.94
CA MET A 1 21.07 -15.39 45.02
C MET A 1 20.64 -16.82 45.35
N PRO A 2 19.65 -17.38 44.65
CA PRO A 2 19.56 -18.82 44.46
C PRO A 2 20.18 -19.18 43.11
N ASP A 3 21.05 -20.19 43.11
CA ASP A 3 21.64 -20.78 41.91
C ASP A 3 20.55 -21.55 41.14
N ASP A 4 20.18 -21.06 39.97
CA ASP A 4 19.33 -21.78 38.99
C ASP A 4 20.24 -22.54 38.02
N ASN A 5 20.57 -23.77 38.40
CA ASN A 5 21.31 -24.71 37.56
C ASN A 5 20.31 -25.58 36.79
N SER A 6 19.62 -24.98 35.81
CA SER A 6 18.80 -25.68 34.83
C SER A 6 19.70 -26.18 33.68
N PRO A 7 19.67 -27.47 33.30
CA PRO A 7 20.52 -27.98 32.23
C PRO A 7 20.07 -27.44 30.87
N CYS A 8 21.03 -26.95 30.06
CA CYS A 8 20.82 -26.64 28.63
C CYS A 8 20.12 -27.82 27.93
N PRO A 9 19.10 -27.57 27.08
CA PRO A 9 18.52 -28.63 26.27
C PRO A 9 19.59 -29.16 25.32
N ALA A 10 19.77 -30.49 25.32
CA ALA A 10 20.65 -31.15 24.36
C ALA A 10 20.17 -30.86 22.93
N PRO A 11 21.07 -30.63 21.96
CA PRO A 11 20.69 -30.46 20.57
C PRO A 11 19.97 -31.72 20.10
N SER A 12 18.73 -31.55 19.63
CA SER A 12 17.92 -32.62 19.06
C SER A 12 18.72 -33.28 17.92
N LEU A 13 19.12 -34.53 18.12
CA LEU A 13 19.84 -35.32 17.13
C LEU A 13 18.84 -35.83 16.09
N LEU A 14 18.58 -34.99 15.09
CA LEU A 14 17.79 -35.35 13.91
C LEU A 14 18.37 -36.59 13.22
N THR A 15 17.49 -37.50 12.84
CA THR A 15 17.87 -38.72 12.11
C THR A 15 18.41 -38.38 10.71
N PRO A 16 19.21 -39.27 10.08
CA PRO A 16 19.73 -39.02 8.74
C PRO A 16 18.66 -38.80 7.66
N LEU A 17 17.44 -39.30 7.87
CA LEU A 17 16.30 -39.08 6.98
C LEU A 17 15.66 -37.70 7.19
N GLU A 18 15.57 -37.23 8.44
CA GLU A 18 15.10 -35.88 8.76
C GLU A 18 16.09 -34.81 8.28
N LYS A 19 17.41 -35.04 8.45
CA LYS A 19 18.45 -34.17 7.87
C LYS A 19 18.41 -34.15 6.33
N LYS A 20 18.08 -35.28 5.69
CA LYS A 20 17.95 -35.36 4.23
C LYS A 20 16.65 -34.69 3.74
N HIS A 21 15.62 -34.64 4.57
CA HIS A 21 14.36 -33.96 4.27
C HIS A 21 14.47 -32.44 4.49
N GLU A 22 15.15 -32.00 5.56
CA GLU A 22 15.49 -30.58 5.79
C GLU A 22 16.48 -30.05 4.73
N ASN A 23 17.49 -30.83 4.34
CA ASN A 23 18.38 -30.45 3.22
C ASN A 23 17.66 -30.41 1.85
N ASN A 24 16.40 -30.83 1.77
CA ASN A 24 15.66 -30.96 0.53
C ASN A 24 14.31 -30.22 0.58
N SER A 25 14.07 -29.42 1.62
CA SER A 25 12.94 -28.49 1.69
C SER A 25 13.34 -27.15 1.06
N PHE A 26 12.49 -26.65 0.18
CA PHE A 26 12.65 -25.31 -0.40
C PHE A 26 12.61 -24.26 0.73
N ASP A 27 13.70 -23.53 0.89
CA ASP A 27 13.78 -22.36 1.76
C ASP A 27 13.69 -21.10 0.90
N LEU A 28 12.63 -20.30 1.09
CA LEU A 28 12.36 -19.16 0.22
C LEU A 28 13.51 -18.16 0.22
N ILE A 29 14.02 -17.78 1.40
CA ILE A 29 15.04 -16.74 1.55
C ILE A 29 16.33 -17.20 0.88
N THR A 30 16.84 -18.37 1.27
CA THR A 30 18.07 -18.92 0.69
C THR A 30 17.92 -19.05 -0.83
N SER A 31 16.83 -19.65 -1.31
CA SER A 31 16.67 -19.92 -2.74
C SER A 31 16.50 -18.69 -3.61
N VAL A 32 15.94 -17.59 -3.12
CA VAL A 32 15.92 -16.36 -3.92
C VAL A 32 17.30 -15.72 -4.00
N HIS A 33 18.12 -15.80 -2.95
CA HIS A 33 19.45 -15.18 -2.90
C HIS A 33 20.59 -16.04 -3.46
N GLU A 34 20.38 -17.34 -3.67
CA GLU A 34 21.38 -18.32 -4.17
C GLU A 34 22.22 -17.84 -5.38
N SER A 35 21.65 -17.05 -6.29
CA SER A 35 22.34 -16.57 -7.49
C SER A 35 23.14 -15.28 -7.30
N GLU A 36 23.04 -14.64 -6.13
CA GLU A 36 23.69 -13.35 -5.88
C GLU A 36 25.16 -13.54 -5.55
N THR A 37 26.01 -12.69 -6.13
CA THR A 37 27.48 -12.78 -5.98
C THR A 37 27.94 -12.84 -4.52
N ARG A 38 27.20 -12.22 -3.59
CA ARG A 38 27.51 -12.24 -2.15
C ARG A 38 27.32 -13.60 -1.47
N GLU A 39 26.47 -14.46 -2.04
CA GLU A 39 26.19 -15.81 -1.52
C GLU A 39 27.04 -16.88 -2.22
N LEU A 40 27.78 -16.51 -3.27
CA LEU A 40 28.67 -17.42 -3.99
C LEU A 40 30.03 -17.53 -3.30
N ASP A 41 30.63 -18.72 -3.37
CA ASP A 41 32.02 -18.93 -2.94
C ASP A 41 32.97 -17.98 -3.69
N SER A 42 33.96 -17.42 -3.00
CA SER A 42 34.90 -16.44 -3.58
C SER A 42 35.71 -16.96 -4.77
N ASP A 43 35.81 -18.28 -4.89
CA ASP A 43 36.51 -18.96 -5.99
C ASP A 43 35.63 -19.15 -7.23
N LEU A 44 34.31 -18.96 -7.09
CA LEU A 44 33.35 -19.06 -8.18
C LEU A 44 33.26 -17.70 -8.90
N GLN A 45 33.65 -17.65 -10.18
CA GLN A 45 33.40 -16.49 -11.02
C GLN A 45 32.20 -16.75 -11.92
N PRO A 46 31.01 -16.19 -11.59
CA PRO A 46 29.83 -16.39 -12.42
C PRO A 46 30.02 -15.70 -13.77
N GLU A 47 29.54 -16.33 -14.84
CA GLU A 47 29.57 -15.75 -16.20
C GLU A 47 28.73 -14.47 -16.30
N HIS A 48 27.68 -14.39 -15.48
CA HIS A 48 26.76 -13.27 -15.41
C HIS A 48 26.52 -12.85 -13.97
N VAL A 49 26.33 -11.56 -13.74
CA VAL A 49 26.01 -11.00 -12.42
C VAL A 49 24.54 -10.60 -12.39
N PHE A 50 23.77 -11.22 -11.50
CA PHE A 50 22.37 -10.89 -11.27
C PHE A 50 22.19 -10.14 -9.95
N GLU A 51 21.55 -8.98 -10.01
CA GLU A 51 21.37 -8.08 -8.87
C GLU A 51 19.90 -7.69 -8.73
N VAL A 52 19.42 -7.64 -7.48
CA VAL A 52 18.09 -7.16 -7.14
C VAL A 52 18.23 -6.07 -6.10
N ASN A 53 17.87 -4.84 -6.46
CA ASN A 53 18.06 -3.67 -5.59
C ASN A 53 16.73 -2.93 -5.40
N LEU A 54 16.48 -2.48 -4.17
CA LEU A 54 15.40 -1.55 -3.89
C LEU A 54 15.89 -0.13 -4.18
N GLU A 55 15.38 0.47 -5.25
CA GLU A 55 15.72 1.81 -5.70
C GLU A 55 14.56 2.78 -5.43
N PRO A 56 14.79 4.11 -5.39
CA PRO A 56 13.71 5.09 -5.40
C PRO A 56 12.76 4.91 -6.59
N ASP A 57 11.49 5.24 -6.40
CA ASP A 57 10.46 5.27 -7.45
C ASP A 57 10.69 6.37 -8.52
N THR A 58 11.83 7.05 -8.48
CA THR A 58 12.12 8.18 -9.35
C THR A 58 12.41 7.74 -10.79
N TYR A 59 12.16 8.67 -11.69
CA TYR A 59 12.43 8.52 -13.12
C TYR A 59 13.92 8.28 -13.38
N THR A 60 14.22 7.28 -14.22
CA THR A 60 15.53 7.13 -14.87
C THR A 60 15.35 6.72 -16.33
N ASN A 61 16.39 6.93 -17.15
CA ASN A 61 16.34 6.52 -18.55
C ASN A 61 16.24 4.99 -18.70
N ASP A 62 16.92 4.22 -17.85
CA ASP A 62 16.85 2.76 -17.85
C ASP A 62 15.44 2.27 -17.54
N LYS A 63 14.80 2.82 -16.50
CA LYS A 63 13.43 2.46 -16.09
C LYS A 63 12.43 2.80 -17.19
N PHE A 64 12.58 3.96 -17.83
CA PHE A 64 11.73 4.34 -18.97
C PHE A 64 11.96 3.44 -20.18
N ALA A 65 13.21 3.08 -20.50
CA ALA A 65 13.51 2.17 -21.60
C ALA A 65 12.87 0.79 -21.39
N LEU A 66 12.94 0.26 -20.17
CA LEU A 66 12.26 -0.97 -19.79
C LEU A 66 10.73 -0.85 -19.94
N PHE A 67 10.14 0.25 -19.46
CA PHE A 67 8.71 0.53 -19.60
C PHE A 67 8.29 0.59 -21.07
N SER A 68 9.01 1.34 -21.91
CA SER A 68 8.72 1.47 -23.33
C SER A 68 8.79 0.12 -24.05
N ASN A 69 9.81 -0.69 -23.76
CA ASN A 69 9.88 -2.05 -24.29
C ASN A 69 8.67 -2.88 -23.86
N TYR A 70 8.30 -2.85 -22.58
CA TYR A 70 7.17 -3.61 -22.06
C TYR A 70 5.85 -3.18 -22.71
N GLN A 71 5.57 -1.88 -22.83
CA GLN A 71 4.34 -1.37 -23.45
C GLN A 71 4.21 -1.80 -24.91
N GLN A 72 5.29 -1.71 -25.70
CA GLN A 72 5.28 -2.14 -27.11
C GLN A 72 5.09 -3.65 -27.27
N ASN A 73 5.76 -4.46 -26.44
CA ASN A 73 5.81 -5.91 -26.65
C ASN A 73 4.68 -6.68 -25.95
N VAL A 74 4.20 -6.18 -24.80
CA VAL A 74 3.17 -6.86 -23.99
C VAL A 74 1.79 -6.24 -24.18
N HIS A 75 1.71 -4.91 -24.33
CA HIS A 75 0.45 -4.19 -24.53
C HIS A 75 0.21 -3.73 -25.97
N HIS A 76 1.21 -3.84 -26.84
CA HIS A 76 1.13 -3.46 -28.26
C HIS A 76 0.79 -1.97 -28.48
N GLU A 77 1.22 -1.11 -27.56
CA GLU A 77 1.12 0.34 -27.68
C GLU A 77 2.12 0.87 -28.72
N THR A 78 1.79 2.00 -29.35
CA THR A 78 2.67 2.65 -30.33
C THR A 78 3.60 3.65 -29.65
N ASP A 79 4.67 4.06 -30.34
CA ASP A 79 5.61 5.09 -29.84
C ASP A 79 4.92 6.42 -29.52
N ALA A 80 3.80 6.73 -30.16
CA ALA A 80 3.02 7.93 -29.89
C ALA A 80 2.27 7.86 -28.54
N ASP A 81 1.94 6.66 -28.07
CA ASP A 81 1.21 6.43 -26.83
C ASP A 81 2.15 6.40 -25.61
N ILE A 82 3.43 6.11 -25.84
CA ILE A 82 4.44 5.91 -24.80
C ILE A 82 5.23 7.20 -24.57
N SER A 83 4.90 7.92 -23.50
CA SER A 83 5.57 9.16 -23.12
C SER A 83 6.31 9.06 -21.79
N ARG A 84 7.35 9.89 -21.61
CA ARG A 84 8.10 9.97 -20.35
C ARG A 84 7.22 10.54 -19.24
N GLU A 85 6.35 11.47 -19.58
CA GLU A 85 5.38 12.11 -18.68
C GLU A 85 4.35 11.07 -18.22
N GLY A 86 3.84 10.25 -19.13
CA GLY A 86 2.97 9.12 -18.80
C GLY A 86 3.63 8.13 -17.85
N PHE A 87 4.88 7.75 -18.11
CA PHE A 87 5.67 6.89 -17.22
C PHE A 87 5.86 7.52 -15.82
N ARG A 88 6.23 8.80 -15.75
CA ARG A 88 6.38 9.52 -14.47
C ARG A 88 5.08 9.51 -13.68
N ARG A 89 3.98 9.90 -14.32
CA ARG A 89 2.66 9.95 -13.66
C ARG A 89 2.21 8.57 -13.19
N PHE A 90 2.46 7.53 -13.98
CA PHE A 90 1.95 6.19 -13.69
C PHE A 90 2.80 5.43 -12.67
N LEU A 91 4.12 5.49 -12.78
CA LEU A 91 5.03 4.62 -12.01
C LEU A 91 5.97 5.39 -11.08
N CYS A 92 6.07 6.72 -11.17
CA CYS A 92 6.94 7.50 -10.28
C CYS A 92 6.18 8.47 -9.35
N GLY A 93 4.94 8.80 -9.67
CA GLY A 93 4.10 9.70 -8.89
C GLY A 93 3.27 8.92 -7.88
N SER A 94 3.76 8.80 -6.66
CA SER A 94 3.05 8.15 -5.56
C SER A 94 2.78 9.14 -4.41
N PRO A 95 1.59 9.10 -3.79
CA PRO A 95 1.33 9.83 -2.55
C PRO A 95 2.03 9.23 -1.33
N LEU A 96 2.66 8.05 -1.46
CA LEU A 96 3.32 7.38 -0.35
C LEU A 96 4.80 7.78 -0.29
N HIS A 97 5.09 8.82 0.47
CA HIS A 97 6.44 9.36 0.61
C HIS A 97 7.40 8.39 1.32
N ARG A 98 8.60 8.26 0.76
CA ARG A 98 9.64 7.40 1.32
C ARG A 98 10.17 7.93 2.64
N HIS A 99 10.17 7.08 3.66
CA HIS A 99 10.78 7.36 4.95
C HIS A 99 11.16 6.05 5.64
N ALA A 100 11.88 6.13 6.76
CA ALA A 100 12.11 4.98 7.62
C ALA A 100 11.07 4.98 8.75
N ASP A 101 10.50 3.81 9.05
CA ASP A 101 9.62 3.61 10.19
C ASP A 101 10.34 4.01 11.49
N ALA A 102 9.65 4.74 12.36
CA ALA A 102 10.26 5.27 13.58
C ALA A 102 10.60 4.18 14.62
N ALA A 103 9.94 3.02 14.57
CA ALA A 103 10.08 1.96 15.55
C ALA A 103 11.22 0.99 15.21
N ASP A 104 11.32 0.57 13.94
CA ASP A 104 12.24 -0.49 13.50
C ASP A 104 13.15 -0.06 12.33
N GLY A 105 12.96 1.15 11.79
CA GLY A 105 13.76 1.68 10.69
C GLY A 105 13.46 1.03 9.34
N LYS A 106 12.42 0.20 9.21
CA LYS A 106 12.07 -0.42 7.92
C LYS A 106 11.65 0.65 6.90
N PRO A 107 11.96 0.46 5.60
CA PRO A 107 11.69 1.46 4.59
C PRO A 107 10.20 1.50 4.22
N LEU A 108 9.52 2.61 4.49
CA LEU A 108 8.13 2.84 4.10
C LEU A 108 8.04 3.78 2.90
N GLY A 109 6.92 3.72 2.17
CA GLY A 109 6.66 4.52 0.97
C GLY A 109 6.89 3.74 -0.33
N SER A 110 6.94 4.46 -1.45
CA SER A 110 7.02 3.86 -2.79
C SER A 110 8.44 3.69 -3.30
N TYR A 111 8.70 2.50 -3.85
CA TYR A 111 10.00 2.06 -4.34
C TYR A 111 9.89 1.27 -5.65
N HIS A 112 11.01 1.23 -6.37
CA HIS A 112 11.23 0.35 -7.51
C HIS A 112 12.20 -0.78 -7.14
N GLN A 113 11.74 -2.02 -7.08
CA GLN A 113 12.64 -3.17 -6.98
C GLN A 113 13.15 -3.51 -8.38
N CYS A 114 14.43 -3.23 -8.61
CA CYS A 114 15.08 -3.29 -9.92
C CYS A 114 15.90 -4.57 -10.05
N TYR A 115 15.66 -5.32 -11.11
CA TYR A 115 16.34 -6.58 -11.44
C TYR A 115 17.32 -6.34 -12.58
N ARG A 116 18.61 -6.52 -12.30
CA ARG A 116 19.70 -6.26 -13.25
C ARG A 116 20.46 -7.52 -13.58
N LEU A 117 20.80 -7.70 -14.85
CA LEU A 117 21.71 -8.73 -15.33
C LEU A 117 22.86 -8.05 -16.07
N ASP A 118 24.07 -8.23 -15.58
CA ASP A 118 25.28 -7.55 -16.07
C ASP A 118 25.10 -6.03 -16.15
N GLY A 119 24.46 -5.45 -15.13
CA GLY A 119 24.14 -4.02 -15.02
C GLY A 119 22.92 -3.56 -15.84
N ARG A 120 22.46 -4.34 -16.84
CA ARG A 120 21.26 -4.00 -17.62
C ARG A 120 20.00 -4.22 -16.79
N LEU A 121 19.11 -3.22 -16.70
CA LEU A 121 17.79 -3.38 -16.09
C LEU A 121 16.90 -4.27 -16.98
N ILE A 122 16.52 -5.44 -16.47
CA ILE A 122 15.75 -6.45 -17.21
C ILE A 122 14.34 -6.66 -16.68
N ALA A 123 14.07 -6.30 -15.42
CA ALA A 123 12.74 -6.25 -14.86
C ALA A 123 12.66 -5.24 -13.71
N MET A 124 11.44 -4.83 -13.37
CA MET A 124 11.18 -3.87 -12.30
C MET A 124 9.80 -4.14 -11.68
N SER A 125 9.75 -4.28 -10.35
CA SER A 125 8.51 -4.19 -9.57
C SER A 125 8.33 -2.77 -9.05
N VAL A 126 7.10 -2.26 -9.10
CA VAL A 126 6.68 -1.04 -8.40
C VAL A 126 5.98 -1.48 -7.12
N LEU A 127 6.56 -1.08 -5.98
CA LEU A 127 6.18 -1.55 -4.66
C LEU A 127 5.80 -0.38 -3.76
N ASP A 128 4.69 -0.54 -3.04
CA ASP A 128 4.37 0.28 -1.88
C ASP A 128 4.72 -0.50 -0.62
N LEU A 129 5.63 0.04 0.18
CA LEU A 129 6.02 -0.51 1.47
C LEU A 129 5.22 0.21 2.56
N LEU A 130 4.32 -0.53 3.19
CA LEU A 130 3.38 -0.05 4.20
C LEU A 130 3.76 -0.64 5.57
N PRO A 131 3.28 -0.07 6.69
CA PRO A 131 3.69 -0.49 8.03
C PRO A 131 3.64 -2.01 8.29
N HIS A 132 2.67 -2.72 7.71
CA HIS A 132 2.49 -4.16 7.86
C HIS A 132 2.67 -4.95 6.57
N ALA A 133 2.96 -4.30 5.43
CA ALA A 133 2.77 -4.93 4.15
C ALA A 133 3.74 -4.48 3.04
N VAL A 134 4.21 -5.43 2.24
CA VAL A 134 4.73 -5.17 0.91
C VAL A 134 3.58 -5.26 -0.08
N SER A 135 3.31 -4.23 -0.87
CA SER A 135 2.23 -4.20 -1.85
C SER A 135 2.78 -4.08 -3.27
N GLY A 136 2.54 -5.10 -4.10
CA GLY A 136 2.90 -5.10 -5.51
C GLY A 136 1.89 -4.31 -6.34
N VAL A 137 2.30 -3.14 -6.84
CA VAL A 137 1.46 -2.24 -7.64
C VAL A 137 1.51 -2.61 -9.12
N TYR A 138 2.72 -2.75 -9.65
CA TYR A 138 2.93 -3.05 -11.06
C TYR A 138 4.23 -3.82 -11.28
N PHE A 139 4.30 -4.60 -12.37
CA PHE A 139 5.49 -5.35 -12.73
C PHE A 139 5.72 -5.27 -14.24
N LEU A 140 6.96 -4.99 -14.63
CA LEU A 140 7.38 -4.94 -16.02
C LEU A 140 8.72 -5.67 -16.20
N TYR A 141 8.92 -6.23 -17.39
CA TYR A 141 10.12 -6.96 -17.76
C TYR A 141 10.46 -6.70 -19.23
N HIS A 142 11.72 -6.91 -19.58
CA HIS A 142 12.18 -6.77 -20.95
C HIS A 142 11.83 -8.03 -21.76
N SER A 143 11.35 -7.86 -22.99
CA SER A 143 10.87 -8.95 -23.86
C SER A 143 11.87 -10.10 -24.05
N ASP A 144 13.17 -9.80 -24.16
CA ASP A 144 14.27 -10.79 -24.16
C ASP A 144 14.19 -11.87 -23.04
N PHE A 145 13.56 -11.54 -21.91
CA PHE A 145 13.53 -12.37 -20.70
C PHE A 145 12.16 -13.00 -20.42
N GLU A 146 11.19 -12.90 -21.33
CA GLU A 146 9.83 -13.43 -21.16
C GLU A 146 9.81 -14.91 -20.73
N LYS A 147 10.72 -15.71 -21.30
CA LYS A 147 10.84 -17.16 -21.03
C LYS A 147 11.09 -17.51 -19.56
N TRP A 148 11.60 -16.57 -18.76
CA TRP A 148 11.96 -16.80 -17.36
C TRP A 148 10.86 -16.46 -16.37
N SER A 149 9.68 -16.03 -16.85
CA SER A 149 8.50 -15.79 -15.99
C SER A 149 8.81 -14.86 -14.80
N PHE A 150 9.44 -13.72 -15.08
CA PHE A 150 9.88 -12.77 -14.06
C PHE A 150 8.77 -12.32 -13.09
N GLY A 151 7.50 -12.28 -13.50
CA GLY A 151 6.39 -11.98 -12.58
C GLY A 151 6.15 -13.05 -11.50
N LYS A 152 6.58 -14.31 -11.71
CA LYS A 152 6.58 -15.33 -10.65
C LYS A 152 7.80 -15.19 -9.75
N LEU A 153 8.96 -14.93 -10.35
CA LEU A 153 10.18 -14.67 -9.58
C LEU A 153 10.02 -13.45 -8.68
N SER A 154 9.38 -12.39 -9.17
CA SER A 154 9.14 -11.18 -8.39
C SER A 154 8.24 -11.44 -7.20
N ALA A 155 7.18 -12.25 -7.35
CA ALA A 155 6.34 -12.65 -6.24
C ALA A 155 7.13 -13.37 -5.13
N LEU A 156 8.08 -14.24 -5.48
CA LEU A 156 8.95 -14.90 -4.50
C LEU A 156 9.90 -13.90 -3.82
N ARG A 157 10.47 -12.97 -4.60
CA ARG A 157 11.38 -11.92 -4.13
C ARG A 157 10.69 -10.89 -3.24
N GLU A 158 9.47 -10.52 -3.55
CA GLU A 158 8.65 -9.59 -2.80
C GLU A 158 8.14 -10.23 -1.49
N ALA A 159 7.81 -11.54 -1.53
CA ALA A 159 7.53 -12.31 -0.32
C ALA A 159 8.78 -12.46 0.57
N ALA A 160 9.95 -12.69 -0.01
CA ALA A 160 11.21 -12.71 0.72
C ALA A 160 11.50 -11.34 1.36
N LEU A 161 11.35 -10.25 0.61
CA LEU A 161 11.47 -8.89 1.14
C LEU A 161 10.54 -8.65 2.34
N ALA A 162 9.30 -9.15 2.27
CA ALA A 162 8.35 -9.07 3.37
C ALA A 162 8.90 -9.71 4.64
N LEU A 163 9.38 -10.96 4.53
CA LEU A 163 9.96 -11.71 5.64
C LEU A 163 11.25 -11.07 6.19
N GLU A 164 12.17 -10.67 5.31
CA GLU A 164 13.47 -10.12 5.70
C GLU A 164 13.37 -8.78 6.43
N LYS A 165 12.39 -7.96 6.06
CA LYS A 165 12.18 -6.61 6.62
C LYS A 165 11.09 -6.57 7.69
N GLY A 166 10.51 -7.72 8.06
CA GLY A 166 9.53 -7.80 9.13
C GLY A 166 8.14 -7.26 8.76
N TYR A 167 7.77 -7.26 7.48
CA TYR A 167 6.39 -7.04 7.06
C TYR A 167 5.55 -8.30 7.30
N GLU A 168 4.32 -8.11 7.76
CA GLU A 168 3.42 -9.23 8.08
C GLU A 168 2.80 -9.86 6.84
N TYR A 169 2.60 -9.06 5.78
CA TYR A 169 1.85 -9.47 4.61
C TYR A 169 2.54 -9.06 3.31
N TYR A 170 2.34 -9.88 2.27
CA TYR A 170 2.64 -9.52 0.90
C TYR A 170 1.34 -9.47 0.10
N TYR A 171 0.99 -8.28 -0.39
CA TYR A 171 -0.19 -8.02 -1.20
C TYR A 171 0.18 -8.10 -2.67
N MET A 172 -0.18 -9.21 -3.31
CA MET A 172 0.04 -9.41 -4.75
C MET A 172 -0.88 -8.55 -5.64
N GLY A 173 -1.65 -7.62 -5.07
CA GLY A 173 -2.73 -6.91 -5.74
C GLY A 173 -3.95 -7.79 -6.02
N TYR A 174 -4.82 -7.35 -6.94
CA TYR A 174 -6.06 -8.07 -7.25
C TYR A 174 -5.83 -9.51 -7.70
N TYR A 175 -6.80 -10.37 -7.38
CA TYR A 175 -6.91 -11.73 -7.89
C TYR A 175 -8.23 -11.90 -8.63
N ILE A 176 -8.15 -12.10 -9.94
CA ILE A 176 -9.32 -12.37 -10.79
C ILE A 176 -9.23 -13.83 -11.23
N HIS A 177 -10.05 -14.68 -10.63
CA HIS A 177 -9.98 -16.13 -10.81
C HIS A 177 -10.06 -16.57 -12.29
N SER A 178 -10.93 -15.92 -13.07
CA SER A 178 -11.12 -16.20 -14.50
C SER A 178 -9.99 -15.65 -15.39
N CYS A 179 -9.11 -14.78 -14.89
CA CYS A 179 -8.02 -14.20 -15.65
C CYS A 179 -6.79 -15.13 -15.65
N LYS A 180 -6.49 -15.73 -16.80
CA LYS A 180 -5.33 -16.64 -16.97
C LYS A 180 -4.01 -16.00 -16.53
N LYS A 181 -3.80 -14.71 -16.85
CA LYS A 181 -2.58 -13.96 -16.47
C LYS A 181 -2.43 -13.76 -14.96
N MET A 182 -3.52 -13.86 -14.18
CA MET A 182 -3.52 -13.64 -12.73
C MET A 182 -3.69 -14.93 -11.92
N ARG A 183 -4.02 -16.05 -12.59
CA ARG A 183 -4.32 -17.32 -11.93
C ARG A 183 -3.15 -17.84 -11.08
N TYR A 184 -1.91 -17.58 -11.52
CA TYR A 184 -0.69 -17.99 -10.82
C TYR A 184 -0.58 -17.42 -9.40
N LYS A 185 -1.19 -16.25 -9.12
CA LYS A 185 -1.17 -15.67 -7.77
C LYS A 185 -1.84 -16.60 -6.76
N GLY A 186 -2.78 -17.44 -7.19
CA GLY A 186 -3.44 -18.39 -6.31
C GLY A 186 -2.60 -19.62 -5.95
N ASP A 187 -1.43 -19.79 -6.56
CA ASP A 187 -0.56 -20.96 -6.36
C ASP A 187 0.36 -20.81 -5.14
N TYR A 188 0.60 -19.59 -4.66
CA TYR A 188 1.35 -19.33 -3.43
C TYR A 188 0.50 -19.67 -2.20
N LYS A 189 1.19 -20.05 -1.11
CA LYS A 189 0.55 -20.46 0.16
C LYS A 189 1.39 -20.00 1.36
N PRO A 190 0.74 -19.66 2.49
CA PRO A 190 -0.72 -19.46 2.64
C PRO A 190 -1.20 -18.23 1.86
N GLN A 191 -2.45 -18.25 1.38
CA GLN A 191 -3.03 -17.15 0.61
C GLN A 191 -4.43 -16.85 1.11
N HIS A 192 -4.74 -15.57 1.24
CA HIS A 192 -6.06 -15.10 1.61
C HIS A 192 -6.62 -14.17 0.52
N VAL A 193 -7.95 -14.10 0.44
CA VAL A 193 -8.69 -13.18 -0.42
C VAL A 193 -9.71 -12.44 0.43
N LEU A 194 -9.87 -11.14 0.17
CA LEU A 194 -10.83 -10.31 0.89
C LEU A 194 -12.24 -10.61 0.38
N ASP A 195 -13.14 -11.04 1.27
CA ASP A 195 -14.58 -11.13 0.99
C ASP A 195 -15.19 -9.74 1.07
N TYR A 196 -15.66 -9.21 -0.06
CA TYR A 196 -16.22 -7.86 -0.15
C TYR A 196 -17.53 -7.66 0.63
N TYR A 197 -18.24 -8.73 1.00
CA TYR A 197 -19.49 -8.61 1.76
C TYR A 197 -19.25 -8.54 3.26
N SER A 198 -18.31 -9.34 3.78
CA SER A 198 -17.98 -9.35 5.22
C SER A 198 -16.80 -8.45 5.57
N TRP A 199 -15.97 -8.08 4.59
CA TRP A 199 -14.66 -7.44 4.78
C TRP A 199 -13.68 -8.30 5.59
N GLU A 200 -13.86 -9.61 5.55
CA GLU A 200 -12.97 -10.59 6.20
C GLU A 200 -12.03 -11.22 5.17
N TRP A 201 -10.84 -11.62 5.63
CA TRP A 201 -9.88 -12.37 4.82
C TRP A 201 -10.19 -13.87 4.92
N ASP A 202 -10.64 -14.47 3.83
CA ASP A 202 -10.88 -15.91 3.71
C ASP A 202 -9.69 -16.60 3.04
N VAL A 203 -9.36 -17.82 3.46
CA VAL A 203 -8.29 -18.62 2.83
C VAL A 203 -8.67 -18.94 1.38
N LEU A 204 -7.73 -18.77 0.46
CA LEU A 204 -7.89 -19.21 -0.94
C LEU A 204 -7.53 -20.70 -1.06
N ASP A 205 -8.43 -21.53 -0.55
CA ASP A 205 -8.41 -22.98 -0.62
C ASP A 205 -9.25 -23.53 -1.79
N ASP A 206 -9.38 -24.85 -1.87
CA ASP A 206 -10.13 -25.51 -2.92
C ASP A 206 -11.65 -25.28 -2.82
N GLU A 207 -12.18 -25.02 -1.62
CA GLU A 207 -13.59 -24.67 -1.45
C GLU A 207 -13.89 -23.30 -2.06
N MET A 208 -13.05 -22.30 -1.75
CA MET A 208 -13.19 -20.96 -2.31
C MET A 208 -12.96 -20.97 -3.83
N ARG A 209 -11.98 -21.74 -4.34
CA ARG A 209 -11.77 -21.91 -5.79
C ARG A 209 -12.99 -22.53 -6.47
N ALA A 210 -13.57 -23.60 -5.91
CA ALA A 210 -14.79 -24.20 -6.45
C ALA A 210 -15.99 -23.25 -6.41
N LEU A 211 -16.03 -22.31 -5.46
CA LEU A 211 -17.04 -21.25 -5.44
C LEU A 211 -16.80 -20.23 -6.57
N MET A 212 -15.55 -19.82 -6.80
CA MET A 212 -15.16 -18.92 -7.89
C MET A 212 -15.32 -19.53 -9.29
N ASP A 213 -15.18 -20.84 -9.44
CA ASP A 213 -15.47 -21.55 -10.71
C ASP A 213 -16.97 -21.55 -11.04
N ARG A 214 -17.83 -21.59 -10.01
CA ARG A 214 -19.30 -21.60 -10.17
C ARG A 214 -19.90 -20.22 -10.33
N TRP A 215 -19.33 -19.21 -9.67
CA TRP A 215 -19.91 -17.88 -9.59
C TRP A 215 -18.90 -16.81 -10.01
N LYS A 216 -19.37 -15.84 -10.81
CA LYS A 216 -18.57 -14.66 -11.18
C LYS A 216 -18.12 -13.84 -9.96
N TYR A 217 -18.92 -13.85 -8.90
CA TYR A 217 -18.63 -13.22 -7.62
C TYR A 217 -18.78 -14.27 -6.51
N ALA A 218 -17.65 -14.66 -5.91
CA ALA A 218 -17.60 -15.63 -4.81
C ALA A 218 -17.48 -14.89 -3.48
N SER A 219 -18.27 -15.31 -2.49
CA SER A 219 -18.24 -14.79 -1.12
C SER A 219 -18.49 -15.94 -0.17
N MET A 220 -17.49 -16.24 0.67
CA MET A 220 -17.60 -17.33 1.63
C MET A 220 -18.57 -16.98 2.74
N SER A 221 -18.66 -15.72 3.14
CA SER A 221 -19.64 -15.28 4.15
C SER A 221 -21.09 -15.49 3.69
N VAL A 222 -21.39 -15.23 2.41
CA VAL A 222 -22.70 -15.51 1.81
C VAL A 222 -22.94 -17.02 1.72
N GLU A 223 -21.93 -17.80 1.32
CA GLU A 223 -22.03 -19.25 1.21
C GLU A 223 -22.25 -19.92 2.58
N ARG A 224 -21.53 -19.48 3.63
CA ARG A 224 -21.74 -19.90 5.02
C ARG A 224 -23.19 -19.66 5.46
N LYS A 225 -23.74 -18.47 5.17
CA LYS A 225 -25.15 -18.13 5.47
C LYS A 225 -26.15 -19.01 4.70
N ARG A 226 -25.89 -19.29 3.42
CA ARG A 226 -26.72 -20.19 2.60
C ARG A 226 -26.72 -21.61 3.14
N LYS A 227 -25.55 -22.16 3.47
CA LYS A 227 -25.40 -23.49 4.06
C LYS A 227 -26.08 -23.60 5.42
N ALA A 228 -25.96 -22.59 6.27
CA ALA A 228 -26.63 -22.56 7.58
C ALA A 228 -28.16 -22.64 7.44
N LYS A 229 -28.75 -21.88 6.51
CA LYS A 229 -30.20 -21.96 6.22
C LYS A 229 -30.62 -23.33 5.67
N ALA A 230 -29.82 -23.91 4.77
CA ALA A 230 -30.13 -25.24 4.21
C ALA A 230 -30.04 -26.39 5.24
N VAL A 231 -29.25 -26.21 6.31
CA VAL A 231 -29.22 -27.16 7.44
C VAL A 231 -30.43 -26.99 8.34
N ASP A 232 -30.88 -25.76 8.57
CA ASP A 232 -32.06 -25.42 9.36
C ASP A 232 -33.38 -25.86 8.66
N GLU A 233 -33.39 -25.88 7.32
CA GLU A 233 -34.56 -26.24 6.50
C GLU A 233 -34.70 -27.75 6.19
N ARG A 234 -33.93 -28.65 6.83
CA ARG A 234 -34.16 -30.11 6.70
C ARG A 234 -35.53 -30.49 7.33
N PRO A 235 -36.47 -31.10 6.59
CA PRO A 235 -37.87 -31.13 7.02
C PRO A 235 -38.18 -32.23 8.06
N ALA A 236 -38.66 -31.83 9.23
CA ALA A 236 -39.81 -32.52 9.84
C ALA A 236 -41.05 -32.10 9.02
N GLY A 237 -41.71 -33.08 8.40
CA GLY A 237 -42.61 -32.83 7.27
C GLY A 237 -43.84 -31.95 7.53
N GLY A 238 -44.39 -31.40 6.45
CA GLY A 238 -45.82 -31.06 6.38
C GLY A 238 -46.21 -29.70 5.80
N VAL A 239 -46.29 -29.62 4.47
CA VAL A 239 -47.39 -29.03 3.65
C VAL A 239 -47.72 -27.52 3.70
N SER A 240 -47.46 -26.90 2.53
CA SER A 240 -48.28 -25.94 1.75
C SER A 240 -48.46 -24.48 2.17
N GLY A 241 -48.15 -23.59 1.22
CA GLY A 241 -48.68 -22.23 1.15
C GLY A 241 -48.15 -21.44 -0.05
N LYS A 242 -48.72 -21.66 -1.24
CA LYS A 242 -48.51 -20.82 -2.44
C LYS A 242 -49.11 -19.42 -2.21
N THR A 243 -48.40 -18.37 -2.61
CA THR A 243 -49.01 -17.18 -3.23
C THR A 243 -48.02 -16.47 -4.17
N ASN A 244 -48.49 -16.23 -5.40
CA ASN A 244 -47.85 -15.41 -6.42
C ASN A 244 -48.00 -13.91 -6.11
N GLY A 245 -47.03 -13.11 -6.55
CA GLY A 245 -47.14 -11.66 -6.65
C GLY A 245 -46.07 -11.11 -7.59
N SER A 246 -46.45 -10.92 -8.85
CA SER A 246 -45.70 -10.20 -9.89
C SER A 246 -45.91 -8.69 -9.76
N LEU A 247 -45.03 -7.90 -10.41
CA LEU A 247 -45.06 -6.46 -10.79
C LEU A 247 -43.81 -5.75 -10.23
N SER A 248 -43.14 -4.79 -10.87
CA SER A 248 -42.87 -4.37 -12.25
C SER A 248 -41.88 -3.19 -12.14
N ASN A 249 -41.11 -2.91 -13.20
CA ASN A 249 -40.14 -1.80 -13.36
C ASN A 249 -40.63 -0.42 -12.87
N ASP A 250 -39.68 0.46 -12.50
CA ASP A 250 -39.43 1.72 -13.26
C ASP A 250 -38.13 2.45 -12.87
N ASN A 251 -37.52 3.05 -13.88
CA ASN A 251 -36.26 3.83 -13.93
C ASN A 251 -36.42 5.26 -13.37
N ASN A 252 -35.35 5.86 -12.83
CA ASN A 252 -34.65 7.03 -13.45
C ASN A 252 -33.55 7.64 -12.56
N THR A 253 -32.38 7.85 -13.17
CA THR A 253 -31.32 8.80 -12.81
C THR A 253 -31.71 10.23 -13.29
N PRO A 254 -31.04 11.32 -12.85
CA PRO A 254 -29.80 11.76 -13.51
C PRO A 254 -28.75 12.40 -12.59
N ALA A 255 -27.58 12.63 -13.19
CA ALA A 255 -26.30 13.01 -12.58
C ALA A 255 -25.95 14.50 -12.75
N GLU A 256 -24.93 14.95 -11.98
CA GLU A 256 -23.89 15.97 -12.28
C GLU A 256 -24.31 17.47 -12.30
N PRO A 257 -23.41 18.48 -12.09
CA PRO A 257 -21.98 18.45 -12.46
C PRO A 257 -20.92 19.18 -11.58
N ASP A 258 -19.68 18.87 -11.96
CA ASP A 258 -18.39 19.57 -11.83
C ASP A 258 -18.36 21.11 -11.65
N HIS A 259 -17.33 21.58 -10.94
CA HIS A 259 -16.69 22.87 -11.22
C HIS A 259 -15.17 22.81 -11.02
N HIS A 260 -14.46 23.38 -12.00
CA HIS A 260 -13.01 23.47 -12.14
C HIS A 260 -12.54 24.94 -12.05
N SER A 261 -11.23 25.12 -11.81
CA SER A 261 -10.34 26.29 -12.09
C SER A 261 -9.99 27.20 -10.90
N PRO A 262 -8.86 27.95 -10.94
CA PRO A 262 -7.50 27.57 -11.36
C PRO A 262 -6.37 28.11 -10.43
N ASP A 263 -5.16 27.57 -10.61
CA ASP A 263 -3.80 28.08 -10.30
C ASP A 263 -3.63 29.35 -9.46
N GLU A 264 -2.96 29.23 -8.30
CA GLU A 264 -2.21 30.32 -7.68
C GLU A 264 -0.80 29.86 -7.29
N GLU A 265 0.15 30.78 -7.50
CA GLU A 265 1.60 30.60 -7.52
C GLU A 265 2.18 30.41 -6.10
N ASP A 266 3.04 29.40 -5.94
CA ASP A 266 3.91 29.23 -4.77
C ASP A 266 4.88 30.42 -4.64
N ASN A 267 4.70 31.20 -3.57
CA ASN A 267 5.76 31.99 -2.97
C ASN A 267 5.83 31.64 -1.48
N ASP A 268 6.65 30.63 -1.16
CA ASP A 268 7.18 30.42 0.18
C ASP A 268 8.22 31.50 0.51
N ASP A 269 8.34 31.84 1.80
CA ASP A 269 9.22 32.83 2.43
C ASP A 269 8.74 34.30 2.41
N ASP A 270 7.90 34.67 3.39
CA ASP A 270 8.25 35.75 4.33
C ASP A 270 7.30 35.76 5.54
N ASP A 271 7.84 35.99 6.75
CA ASP A 271 7.11 36.15 8.02
C ASP A 271 6.35 37.49 8.03
N THR A 272 5.40 37.66 7.10
CA THR A 272 4.72 38.93 6.84
C THR A 272 3.34 38.96 7.49
N THR A 273 3.33 39.01 8.83
CA THR A 273 2.10 39.29 9.56
C THR A 273 1.55 40.67 9.17
N ARG A 274 0.33 40.74 8.65
CA ARG A 274 -0.22 41.94 7.99
C ARG A 274 -0.98 42.89 8.94
N HIS A 275 -1.30 42.44 10.16
CA HIS A 275 -2.08 43.16 11.19
C HIS A 275 -3.25 43.99 10.64
N PRO A 276 -4.16 43.42 9.82
CA PRO A 276 -5.29 44.16 9.29
C PRO A 276 -6.26 44.55 10.41
N THR A 277 -7.04 45.63 10.21
CA THR A 277 -8.14 45.94 11.11
C THR A 277 -9.13 44.77 11.22
N PRO A 278 -9.83 44.55 12.35
CA PRO A 278 -10.72 43.38 12.50
C PRO A 278 -11.76 43.22 11.39
N LEU A 279 -12.31 44.32 10.88
CA LEU A 279 -13.26 44.29 9.77
C LEU A 279 -12.60 43.86 8.44
N ALA A 280 -11.36 44.30 8.20
CA ALA A 280 -10.59 43.86 7.03
C ALA A 280 -10.17 42.39 7.17
N ALA A 281 -9.73 41.97 8.36
CA ALA A 281 -9.38 40.58 8.68
C ALA A 281 -10.53 39.63 8.34
N SER A 282 -11.75 39.94 8.81
CA SER A 282 -12.95 39.12 8.59
C SER A 282 -13.33 38.90 7.12
N ARG A 283 -12.79 39.73 6.21
CA ARG A 283 -13.06 39.67 4.77
C ARG A 283 -11.87 39.19 3.95
N SER A 284 -10.70 39.04 4.58
CA SER A 284 -9.42 38.91 3.89
C SER A 284 -9.11 37.50 3.40
N LYS A 285 -9.85 36.48 3.85
CA LYS A 285 -9.56 35.04 3.64
C LYS A 285 -8.11 34.62 3.98
N LEU A 286 -7.35 35.48 4.65
CA LEU A 286 -5.99 35.22 5.08
C LEU A 286 -5.98 34.19 6.19
N SER A 287 -4.89 33.44 6.28
CA SER A 287 -4.69 32.52 7.39
C SER A 287 -4.51 33.27 8.71
N LEU A 288 -4.90 32.64 9.83
CA LEU A 288 -4.58 33.14 11.18
C LEU A 288 -3.08 33.43 11.35
N LEU A 289 -2.21 32.66 10.69
CA LEU A 289 -0.76 32.84 10.72
C LEU A 289 -0.32 34.14 10.03
N GLU A 290 -1.06 34.61 9.03
CA GLU A 290 -0.78 35.86 8.32
C GLU A 290 -1.42 37.10 8.99
N LEU A 291 -2.45 36.90 9.80
CA LEU A 291 -3.17 38.00 10.46
C LEU A 291 -2.37 38.66 11.60
N GLY A 292 -1.40 37.95 12.19
CA GLY A 292 -0.60 38.46 13.30
C GLY A 292 -1.43 38.70 14.56
N MET A 293 -2.33 37.78 14.90
CA MET A 293 -3.19 37.92 16.08
C MET A 293 -2.39 37.74 17.38
N PRO A 294 -2.51 38.64 18.37
CA PRO A 294 -1.86 38.47 19.67
C PRO A 294 -2.26 37.16 20.35
N GLY A 295 -1.27 36.36 20.76
CA GLY A 295 -1.47 35.08 21.44
C GLY A 295 -1.52 33.85 20.53
N VAL A 296 -1.48 34.03 19.22
CA VAL A 296 -1.31 32.95 18.22
C VAL A 296 0.17 32.87 17.85
N LEU A 297 0.70 31.65 17.70
CA LEU A 297 2.08 31.45 17.25
C LEU A 297 2.27 32.00 15.82
N THR A 298 3.42 32.63 15.54
CA THR A 298 3.82 32.93 14.16
C THR A 298 4.17 31.65 13.41
N LEU A 299 4.22 31.69 12.08
CA LEU A 299 4.63 30.53 11.28
C LEU A 299 6.03 30.03 11.67
N SER A 300 6.96 30.96 11.92
CA SER A 300 8.32 30.67 12.38
C SER A 300 8.35 29.97 13.75
N GLN A 301 7.51 30.42 14.69
CA GLN A 301 7.38 29.79 16.01
C GLN A 301 6.71 28.43 15.93
N LEU A 302 5.68 28.28 15.09
CA LEU A 302 4.98 27.02 14.87
C LEU A 302 5.94 25.95 14.34
N ARG A 303 6.64 26.24 13.23
CA ARG A 303 7.64 25.33 12.63
C ARG A 303 8.76 24.95 13.59
N ALA A 304 9.12 25.84 14.53
CA ALA A 304 10.17 25.57 15.52
C ALA A 304 9.70 24.75 16.73
N THR A 305 8.40 24.71 17.02
CA THR A 305 7.89 24.18 18.30
C THR A 305 6.87 23.05 18.15
N VAL A 306 6.30 22.86 16.96
CA VAL A 306 5.28 21.85 16.69
C VAL A 306 5.66 21.07 15.44
N ASP A 307 5.75 19.74 15.59
CA ASP A 307 5.83 18.82 14.47
C ASP A 307 4.40 18.50 14.00
N LEU A 308 3.93 19.22 12.97
CA LEU A 308 2.58 19.05 12.43
C LEU A 308 2.38 17.66 11.84
N ASP A 309 3.44 17.05 11.28
CA ASP A 309 3.37 15.75 10.59
C ASP A 309 3.00 14.61 11.54
N SER A 310 3.46 14.67 12.80
CA SER A 310 3.17 13.67 13.84
C SER A 310 1.92 13.97 14.67
N MET A 311 1.23 15.09 14.42
CA MET A 311 -0.06 15.34 15.07
C MET A 311 -1.05 14.24 14.70
N LYS A 312 -1.95 13.94 15.64
CA LYS A 312 -2.85 12.80 15.51
C LYS A 312 -4.23 13.23 15.03
N LEU A 313 -4.81 12.46 14.12
CA LEU A 313 -6.20 12.61 13.72
C LEU A 313 -6.98 11.30 13.90
N ARG A 314 -8.30 11.44 14.02
CA ARG A 314 -9.25 10.33 13.98
C ARG A 314 -10.17 10.51 12.79
N LEU A 315 -10.16 9.51 11.90
CA LEU A 315 -11.10 9.40 10.77
C LEU A 315 -12.22 8.42 11.09
N SER A 316 -13.40 8.62 10.51
CA SER A 316 -14.49 7.63 10.60
C SER A 316 -14.17 6.40 9.75
N GLY A 317 -13.81 5.29 10.39
CA GLY A 317 -13.69 3.96 9.76
C GLY A 317 -14.74 2.98 10.29
N ARG A 318 -15.16 2.00 9.48
CA ARG A 318 -16.10 0.93 9.91
C ARG A 318 -15.45 -0.16 10.78
N ALA A 319 -14.12 -0.15 10.89
CA ALA A 319 -13.34 -1.05 11.74
C ALA A 319 -12.53 -0.22 12.75
N GLY A 320 -13.14 0.10 13.90
CA GLY A 320 -12.47 0.75 15.03
C GLY A 320 -12.12 2.24 14.85
N SER A 321 -11.80 2.91 15.96
CA SER A 321 -11.23 4.26 15.93
C SER A 321 -9.77 4.18 15.50
N ASN A 322 -9.49 4.36 14.21
CA ASN A 322 -8.11 4.42 13.74
C ASN A 322 -7.61 5.85 13.92
N VAL A 323 -6.69 6.00 14.87
CA VAL A 323 -5.92 7.23 15.06
C VAL A 323 -4.72 7.14 14.14
N HIS A 324 -4.52 8.15 13.31
CA HIS A 324 -3.48 8.26 12.30
C HIS A 324 -2.61 9.48 12.58
N GLU A 325 -1.40 9.51 12.03
CA GLU A 325 -0.60 10.74 11.96
C GLU A 325 -1.00 11.58 10.75
N MET A 326 -0.86 12.91 10.83
CA MET A 326 -1.22 13.81 9.73
C MET A 326 -0.44 13.49 8.44
N ARG A 327 0.84 13.09 8.55
CA ARG A 327 1.68 12.67 7.41
C ARG A 327 1.14 11.45 6.64
N GLU A 328 0.22 10.69 7.23
CA GLU A 328 -0.41 9.53 6.59
C GLU A 328 -1.59 9.93 5.69
N ILE A 329 -2.03 11.20 5.74
CA ILE A 329 -3.08 11.72 4.86
C ILE A 329 -2.50 11.98 3.47
N VAL A 330 -3.13 11.40 2.45
CA VAL A 330 -2.70 11.52 1.03
C VAL A 330 -2.51 12.97 0.59
N SER A 331 -3.44 13.86 0.96
CA SER A 331 -3.40 15.28 0.56
C SER A 331 -2.71 16.18 1.59
N TRP A 332 -1.92 15.61 2.50
CA TRP A 332 -1.21 16.40 3.52
C TRP A 332 -0.22 17.37 2.89
N ASP A 333 0.53 16.89 1.90
CA ASP A 333 1.57 17.66 1.21
C ASP A 333 1.06 18.45 -0.01
N ASP A 334 -0.23 18.37 -0.32
CA ASP A 334 -0.86 19.11 -1.43
C ASP A 334 -1.09 20.61 -1.09
N GLY A 335 -0.84 21.04 0.15
CA GLY A 335 -1.01 22.43 0.59
C GLY A 335 0.07 22.89 1.57
N SER A 336 0.03 24.16 1.95
CA SER A 336 1.00 24.80 2.85
C SER A 336 0.38 25.14 4.21
N GLU A 337 1.21 25.45 5.21
CA GLU A 337 0.72 25.85 6.53
C GLU A 337 -0.05 27.17 6.51
N VAL A 338 0.14 27.99 5.47
CA VAL A 338 -0.52 29.30 5.31
C VAL A 338 -1.74 29.25 4.38
N ASP A 339 -2.05 28.11 3.76
CA ASP A 339 -3.27 27.94 2.96
C ASP A 339 -4.44 27.46 3.83
N PRO A 340 -5.37 28.34 4.25
CA PRO A 340 -6.48 27.97 5.12
C PRO A 340 -7.50 27.03 4.46
N ALA A 341 -7.45 26.84 3.13
CA ALA A 341 -8.30 25.90 2.43
C ALA A 341 -7.77 24.46 2.51
N SER A 342 -6.47 24.28 2.72
CA SER A 342 -5.83 22.96 2.84
C SER A 342 -6.01 22.34 4.24
N ILE A 343 -5.90 21.01 4.33
CA ILE A 343 -5.88 20.32 5.63
C ILE A 343 -4.67 20.77 6.46
N LYS A 344 -3.50 20.92 5.82
CA LYS A 344 -2.27 21.35 6.50
C LYS A 344 -2.41 22.73 7.11
N GLY A 345 -2.97 23.70 6.37
CA GLY A 345 -3.24 25.03 6.91
C GLY A 345 -4.27 25.05 8.04
N GLN A 346 -5.36 24.29 7.93
CA GLN A 346 -6.35 24.19 9.03
C GLN A 346 -5.74 23.60 10.31
N VAL A 347 -4.89 22.57 10.19
CA VAL A 347 -4.18 21.97 11.33
C VAL A 347 -3.13 22.94 11.89
N ALA A 348 -2.41 23.67 11.02
CA ALA A 348 -1.44 24.67 11.40
C ALA A 348 -2.08 25.83 12.18
N GLU A 349 -3.23 26.34 11.73
CA GLU A 349 -4.01 27.37 12.43
C GLU A 349 -4.49 26.89 13.80
N PHE A 350 -4.99 25.67 13.88
CA PHE A 350 -5.38 25.06 15.15
C PHE A 350 -4.19 24.99 16.11
N ALA A 351 -3.07 24.40 15.67
CA ALA A 351 -1.85 24.24 16.46
C ALA A 351 -1.29 25.59 16.94
N ALA A 352 -1.31 26.61 16.08
CA ALA A 352 -0.87 27.95 16.40
C ALA A 352 -1.75 28.64 17.44
N ALA A 353 -3.07 28.39 17.41
CA ALA A 353 -4.03 28.96 18.36
C ALA A 353 -4.00 28.28 19.73
N VAL A 354 -3.78 26.96 19.79
CA VAL A 354 -3.75 26.19 21.05
C VAL A 354 -2.36 26.11 21.69
N GLY A 355 -1.31 26.36 20.91
CA GLY A 355 0.08 26.28 21.34
C GLY A 355 0.65 24.85 21.35
N ALA A 356 1.98 24.77 21.42
CA ALA A 356 2.72 23.52 21.19
C ALA A 356 2.39 22.37 22.16
N GLU A 357 2.17 22.68 23.44
CA GLU A 357 1.86 21.67 24.47
C GLU A 357 0.54 20.94 24.17
N VAL A 358 -0.49 21.71 23.80
CA VAL A 358 -1.81 21.14 23.47
C VAL A 358 -1.77 20.47 22.10
N ALA A 359 -1.11 21.08 21.11
CA ALA A 359 -0.99 20.52 19.76
C ALA A 359 -0.35 19.12 19.77
N GLY A 360 0.70 18.91 20.55
CA GLY A 360 1.40 17.61 20.63
C GLY A 360 0.63 16.49 21.37
N SER A 361 -0.47 16.81 22.07
CA SER A 361 -1.23 15.84 22.85
C SER A 361 -2.67 15.62 22.37
N VAL A 362 -3.14 16.45 21.43
CA VAL A 362 -4.48 16.39 20.86
C VAL A 362 -4.60 15.30 19.79
N VAL A 363 -5.81 14.73 19.71
CA VAL A 363 -6.27 13.98 18.54
C VAL A 363 -7.41 14.76 17.89
N MET A 364 -7.21 15.21 16.65
CA MET A 364 -8.22 15.97 15.90
C MET A 364 -9.25 15.01 15.31
N ASP A 365 -10.53 15.17 15.67
CA ASP A 365 -11.59 14.25 15.29
C ASP A 365 -12.37 14.74 14.07
N PHE A 366 -12.14 14.09 12.92
CA PHE A 366 -12.84 14.34 11.67
C PHE A 366 -13.95 13.29 11.39
N SER A 367 -14.24 12.41 12.36
CA SER A 367 -15.21 11.32 12.17
C SER A 367 -16.69 11.76 12.16
N ARG A 368 -16.97 13.04 12.39
CA ARG A 368 -18.33 13.59 12.54
C ARG A 368 -18.73 14.61 11.47
N GLY A 369 -18.04 14.62 10.33
CA GLY A 369 -18.31 15.49 9.17
C GLY A 369 -19.52 15.09 8.35
#